data_AF-A0A1C6DYB5-F1
#
_entry.id   AF-A0A1C6DYB5-F1
#
_cell.length_a   1.000
_cell.length_b   1.000
_cell.length_c   1.000
_cell.angle_alpha   90.00
_cell.angle_beta   90.00
_cell.angle_gamma   90.00
#
_symmetry.space_group_name_H-M   'P 1'
#
loop_
_entity.id
_entity.type
_entity.pdbx_description
1 polymer ?
#
loop_
_entity_poly.entity_id
_entity_poly.type
_entity_poly.pdbx_seq_one_letter_code
_entity_poly.pdbx_strand_id
1 'polypeptide(L)'
;MAARSLADLDNVAVCPTGSYMISNATFPTYFLKDQSLASRCSMELDLTVFARRFAAPLGITRRFVGQEPFCGLTVAYNQTMQDLLPPWGIEVVEIPRAEVHGQAVSASRVRELLDQGDWKALTPLVTEETARFLREEWDHRSA
;
A
#
# COMPACT_ATOMS: atom_id res chain seq x y z
N MET A 1 -1.42 14.49 -4.85
CA MET A 1 -0.09 13.96 -4.48
C MET A 1 0.32 12.84 -5.43
N ALA A 2 -0.20 11.61 -5.33
CA ALA A 2 0.27 10.46 -6.13
C ALA A 2 0.32 10.70 -7.66
N ALA A 3 -0.73 11.26 -8.27
CA ALA A 3 -0.74 11.56 -9.70
C ALA A 3 0.32 12.60 -10.12
N ARG A 4 0.67 13.54 -9.23
CA ARG A 4 1.74 14.53 -9.50
C ARG A 4 3.13 13.89 -9.38
N SER A 5 3.30 12.96 -8.43
CA SER A 5 4.56 12.21 -8.23
C SER A 5 4.91 11.26 -9.38
N LEU A 6 3.96 11.00 -10.28
CA LEU A 6 4.08 10.05 -11.39
C LEU A 6 3.82 10.74 -12.75
N ALA A 7 3.84 12.08 -12.78
CA ALA A 7 3.46 12.86 -13.95
C ALA A 7 4.44 12.72 -15.14
N ASP A 8 5.65 12.23 -14.86
CA ASP A 8 6.69 11.89 -15.83
C ASP A 8 6.52 10.48 -16.45
N LEU A 9 5.58 9.67 -15.95
CA LEU A 9 5.32 8.32 -16.41
C LEU A 9 4.05 8.25 -17.25
N ASP A 10 4.19 8.40 -18.57
CA ASP A 10 3.08 8.41 -19.53
C ASP A 10 2.29 7.08 -19.57
N ASN A 11 2.87 5.99 -19.06
CA ASN A 11 2.29 4.65 -19.02
C ASN A 11 1.70 4.26 -17.66
N VAL A 12 1.54 5.21 -16.73
CA VAL A 12 0.99 4.97 -15.39
C VAL A 12 -0.32 5.73 -15.21
N ALA A 13 -1.38 5.01 -14.83
CA ALA A 13 -2.65 5.59 -14.46
C ALA A 13 -2.90 5.47 -12.95
N VAL A 14 -3.28 6.58 -12.30
CA VAL A 14 -3.67 6.58 -10.89
C VAL A 14 -5.19 6.44 -10.80
N CYS A 15 -5.67 5.30 -10.32
CA CYS A 15 -7.09 5.08 -10.07
C CYS A 15 -7.44 5.55 -8.65
N PRO A 16 -8.29 6.58 -8.47
CA PRO A 16 -8.72 7.00 -7.16
C PRO A 16 -9.63 5.94 -6.54
N THR A 17 -9.47 5.73 -5.24
CA THR A 17 -10.30 4.79 -4.51
C THR A 17 -11.50 5.50 -3.89
N GLY A 18 -12.67 4.90 -4.00
CA GLY A 18 -13.88 5.39 -3.32
C GLY A 18 -13.92 5.05 -1.83
N SER A 19 -15.05 5.34 -1.19
CA SER A 19 -15.32 5.04 0.23
C SER A 19 -15.29 3.56 0.61
N TYR A 20 -15.17 2.67 -0.37
CA TYR A 20 -15.11 1.22 -0.17
C TYR A 20 -13.69 0.71 0.15
N MET A 21 -12.69 1.59 0.18
CA MET A 21 -11.32 1.24 0.56
C MET A 21 -11.24 0.82 2.04
N ILE A 22 -10.62 -0.35 2.29
CA ILE A 22 -10.36 -1.01 3.59
C ILE A 22 -10.81 -0.17 4.79
N SER A 23 -12.07 -0.38 5.20
CA SER A 23 -12.68 0.30 6.33
C SER A 23 -13.06 -0.71 7.41
N ASN A 24 -13.30 -0.26 8.64
CA ASN A 24 -13.78 -1.13 9.70
C ASN A 24 -15.13 -1.80 9.34
N ALA A 25 -15.93 -1.16 8.49
CA ALA A 25 -17.23 -1.69 8.05
C ALA A 25 -17.10 -2.81 7.00
N THR A 26 -16.02 -2.80 6.21
CA THR A 26 -15.82 -3.76 5.10
C THR A 26 -14.76 -4.81 5.37
N PHE A 27 -13.78 -4.49 6.23
CA PHE A 27 -12.67 -5.37 6.60
C PHE A 27 -12.34 -5.26 8.11
N PRO A 28 -13.27 -5.60 9.01
CA PRO A 28 -13.07 -5.45 10.47
C PRO A 28 -11.88 -6.27 10.98
N THR A 29 -11.62 -7.44 10.38
CA THR A 29 -10.52 -8.33 10.73
C THR A 29 -9.14 -7.71 10.43
N TYR A 30 -9.04 -6.82 9.44
CA TYR A 30 -7.80 -6.11 9.12
C TYR A 30 -7.31 -5.25 10.29
N PHE A 31 -8.24 -4.60 11.00
CA PHE A 31 -7.92 -3.75 12.15
C PHE A 31 -7.61 -4.55 13.42
N LEU A 32 -8.13 -5.77 13.52
CA LEU A 32 -7.83 -6.67 14.64
C LEU A 32 -6.45 -7.34 14.52
N LYS A 33 -5.77 -7.22 13.36
CA LYS A 33 -4.47 -7.86 13.05
C LYS A 33 -4.43 -9.35 13.40
N ASP A 34 -5.59 -9.99 13.35
CA ASP A 34 -5.78 -11.39 13.67
C ASP A 34 -5.53 -12.24 12.41
N GLN A 35 -4.94 -13.42 12.58
CA GLN A 35 -4.72 -14.39 11.50
C GLN A 35 -5.74 -15.53 11.54
N SER A 36 -6.91 -15.29 12.13
CA SER A 36 -8.01 -16.25 12.18
C SER A 36 -8.49 -16.70 10.79
N LEU A 37 -9.28 -17.77 10.79
CA LEU A 37 -9.99 -18.24 9.60
C LEU A 37 -10.79 -17.11 8.93
N ALA A 38 -11.37 -16.20 9.72
CA ALA A 38 -12.08 -15.04 9.18
C ALA A 38 -11.18 -14.14 8.34
N SER A 39 -9.94 -13.88 8.79
CA SER A 39 -8.96 -13.12 8.02
C SER A 39 -8.58 -13.81 6.72
N ARG A 40 -8.35 -15.13 6.73
CA ARG A 40 -8.08 -15.90 5.50
C ARG A 40 -9.25 -15.82 4.51
N CYS A 41 -10.48 -16.04 4.96
CA CYS A 41 -11.67 -15.90 4.12
C CYS A 41 -11.80 -14.49 3.53
N SER A 42 -11.48 -13.45 4.31
CA SER A 42 -11.48 -12.06 3.82
C SER A 42 -10.41 -11.84 2.75
N MET A 43 -9.19 -12.37 2.91
CA MET A 43 -8.12 -12.30 1.92
C MET A 43 -8.53 -12.97 0.61
N GLU A 44 -9.03 -14.20 0.68
CA GLU A 44 -9.45 -14.97 -0.49
C GLU A 44 -10.61 -14.30 -1.23
N LEU A 45 -11.60 -13.78 -0.50
CA LEU A 45 -12.73 -13.05 -1.08
C LEU A 45 -12.25 -11.80 -1.82
N ASP A 46 -11.41 -10.98 -1.18
CA ASP A 46 -10.86 -9.76 -1.77
C ASP A 46 -10.06 -10.05 -3.05
N LEU A 47 -9.18 -11.06 -3.01
CA LEU A 47 -8.39 -11.46 -4.18
C LEU A 47 -9.22 -12.08 -5.29
N THR A 48 -10.27 -12.83 -4.95
CA THR A 48 -11.22 -13.37 -5.92
C THR A 48 -12.01 -12.25 -6.60
N VAL A 49 -12.45 -11.24 -5.84
CA VAL A 49 -13.12 -10.05 -6.39
C VAL A 49 -12.15 -9.29 -7.30
N PHE A 50 -10.91 -9.06 -6.86
CA PHE A 50 -9.86 -8.45 -7.68
C PHE A 50 -9.68 -9.20 -9.01
N ALA A 51 -9.41 -10.50 -8.98
CA ALA A 51 -9.15 -11.31 -10.16
C ALA A 51 -10.32 -11.28 -11.15
N ARG A 52 -11.55 -11.47 -10.65
CA ARG A 52 -12.74 -11.62 -11.51
C ARG A 52 -13.34 -10.30 -11.99
N ARG A 53 -13.31 -9.26 -11.16
CA ARG A 53 -14.03 -7.99 -11.40
C ARG A 53 -13.14 -6.87 -11.89
N PHE A 54 -11.85 -6.92 -11.57
CA PHE A 54 -10.91 -5.86 -11.95
C PHE A 54 -9.87 -6.37 -12.93
N ALA A 55 -9.16 -7.46 -12.61
CA ALA A 55 -8.05 -7.92 -13.42
C ALA A 55 -8.49 -8.38 -14.82
N ALA A 56 -9.54 -9.20 -14.92
CA ALA A 56 -10.02 -9.68 -16.21
C ALA A 56 -10.53 -8.56 -17.14
N PRO A 57 -11.40 -7.62 -16.72
CA PRO A 57 -11.83 -6.52 -17.61
C PRO A 57 -10.74 -5.52 -17.97
N LEU A 58 -9.75 -5.33 -17.09
CA LEU A 58 -8.66 -4.37 -17.29
C LEU A 58 -7.41 -5.00 -17.95
N GLY A 59 -7.44 -6.30 -18.24
CA GLY A 59 -6.30 -7.01 -18.82
C GLY A 59 -5.06 -7.05 -17.91
N ILE A 60 -5.25 -7.01 -16.59
CA ILE A 60 -4.14 -7.04 -15.63
C ILE A 60 -3.59 -8.48 -15.56
N THR A 61 -2.34 -8.64 -15.97
CA THR A 61 -1.62 -9.93 -15.97
C THR A 61 -0.50 -9.99 -14.94
N ARG A 62 -0.18 -8.87 -14.30
CA ARG A 62 0.83 -8.80 -13.24
C ARG A 62 0.37 -7.88 -12.11
N ARG A 63 0.70 -8.26 -10.88
CA ARG A 63 0.48 -7.46 -9.68
C ARG A 63 1.78 -7.37 -8.89
N PHE A 64 2.25 -6.14 -8.65
CA PHE A 64 3.45 -5.88 -7.87
C PHE A 64 3.07 -5.58 -6.41
N VAL A 65 3.80 -6.16 -5.47
CA VAL A 65 3.63 -5.93 -4.03
C VAL A 65 4.98 -5.78 -3.35
N GLY A 66 5.06 -4.93 -2.33
CA GLY A 66 6.28 -4.78 -1.53
C GLY A 66 6.40 -5.88 -0.48
N GLN A 67 7.62 -6.29 -0.18
CA GLN A 67 7.91 -7.17 0.94
C GLN A 67 7.59 -6.48 2.27
N GLU A 68 6.90 -7.19 3.16
CA GLU A 68 6.49 -6.69 4.47
C GLU A 68 6.74 -7.73 5.57
N PRO A 69 7.99 -7.88 6.06
CA PRO A 69 8.32 -8.89 7.06
C PRO A 69 7.83 -8.51 8.47
N PHE A 70 7.43 -7.26 8.71
CA PHE A 70 7.09 -6.77 10.04
C PHE A 70 5.60 -6.93 10.39
N CYS A 71 4.76 -7.29 9.41
CA CYS A 71 3.32 -7.47 9.61
C CYS A 71 2.89 -8.87 9.14
N GLY A 72 2.68 -9.79 10.09
CA GLY A 72 2.25 -11.15 9.78
C GLY A 72 0.96 -11.24 8.96
N LEU A 73 0.04 -10.29 9.14
CA LEU A 73 -1.18 -10.21 8.32
C LEU A 73 -0.84 -9.89 6.85
N THR A 74 0.09 -8.95 6.60
CA THR A 74 0.51 -8.59 5.25
C THR A 74 1.33 -9.71 4.61
N VAL A 75 2.19 -10.39 5.36
CA VAL A 75 2.88 -11.61 4.90
C VAL A 75 1.88 -12.66 4.44
N ALA A 76 0.87 -12.96 5.27
CA ALA A 76 -0.16 -13.92 4.92
C ALA A 76 -0.98 -13.49 3.68
N TYR A 77 -1.25 -12.18 3.53
CA TYR A 77 -1.92 -11.65 2.36
C TYR A 77 -1.04 -11.77 1.09
N ASN A 78 0.26 -11.47 1.17
CA ASN A 78 1.24 -11.70 0.08
C ASN A 78 1.29 -13.18 -0.32
N GLN A 79 1.34 -14.09 0.64
CA GLN A 79 1.31 -15.53 0.36
C GLN A 79 -0.02 -15.96 -0.31
N THR A 80 -1.15 -15.49 0.21
CA THR A 80 -2.47 -15.79 -0.39
C THR A 80 -2.56 -15.28 -1.82
N MET A 81 -1.95 -14.12 -2.13
CA MET A 81 -1.84 -13.64 -3.51
C MET A 81 -1.04 -14.60 -4.40
N GLN A 82 0.12 -15.05 -3.93
CA GLN A 82 0.96 -16.00 -4.67
C GLN A 82 0.23 -17.32 -4.93
N ASP A 83 -0.59 -17.78 -3.99
CA ASP A 83 -1.30 -19.05 -4.13
C ASP A 83 -2.55 -18.91 -5.04
N LEU A 84 -3.29 -17.80 -4.93
CA LEU A 84 -4.61 -17.65 -5.54
C LEU A 84 -4.58 -17.05 -6.94
N LEU A 85 -3.71 -16.07 -7.21
CA LEU A 85 -3.76 -15.26 -8.43
C LEU A 85 -3.15 -15.93 -9.69
N PRO A 86 -2.08 -16.75 -9.62
CA PRO A 86 -1.50 -17.36 -10.82
C PRO A 86 -2.47 -18.25 -11.62
N PRO A 87 -3.37 -19.05 -11.00
CA PRO A 87 -4.42 -19.77 -11.73
C PRO A 87 -5.36 -18.87 -12.56
N TRP A 88 -5.45 -17.57 -12.25
CA TRP A 88 -6.22 -16.58 -13.02
C TRP A 88 -5.39 -15.89 -14.11
N GLY A 89 -4.15 -16.33 -14.34
CA GLY A 89 -3.23 -15.72 -15.32
C GLY A 89 -2.60 -14.42 -14.83
N ILE A 90 -2.53 -14.22 -13.50
CA ILE A 90 -1.96 -13.02 -12.88
C ILE A 90 -0.68 -13.41 -12.14
N GLU A 91 0.46 -12.93 -12.63
CA GLU A 91 1.75 -13.06 -11.97
C GLU A 91 1.81 -12.12 -10.76
N VAL A 92 2.27 -12.63 -9.61
CA VAL A 92 2.49 -11.81 -8.41
C VAL A 92 3.98 -11.60 -8.22
N VAL A 93 4.41 -10.34 -8.32
CA VAL A 93 5.82 -9.95 -8.20
C VAL A 93 6.01 -9.25 -6.87
N GLU A 94 6.63 -9.95 -5.92
CA GLU A 94 7.03 -9.36 -4.64
C GLU A 94 8.40 -8.70 -4.79
N ILE A 95 8.45 -7.37 -4.58
CA ILE A 95 9.67 -6.57 -4.70
C ILE A 95 10.27 -6.29 -3.31
N PRO A 96 11.61 -6.20 -3.21
CA PRO A 96 12.28 -5.86 -1.95
C PRO A 96 11.72 -4.57 -1.37
N ARG A 97 11.66 -4.52 -0.04
CA ARG A 97 11.22 -3.33 0.67
C ARG A 97 12.15 -2.16 0.37
N ALA A 98 11.59 -0.98 0.14
CA ALA A 98 12.37 0.24 -0.02
C ALA A 98 13.09 0.59 1.30
N GLU A 99 14.38 0.89 1.20
CA GLU A 99 15.23 1.29 2.31
C GLU A 99 15.96 2.59 2.00
N VAL A 100 16.15 3.40 3.04
CA VAL A 100 16.94 4.62 3.00
C VAL A 100 17.88 4.57 4.20
N HIS A 101 19.19 4.62 3.93
CA HIS A 101 20.26 4.48 4.93
C HIS A 101 20.18 3.18 5.75
N GLY A 102 19.87 2.05 5.08
CA GLY A 102 19.78 0.73 5.72
C GLY A 102 18.59 0.57 6.66
N GLN A 103 17.60 1.46 6.57
CA GLN A 103 16.37 1.40 7.33
C GLN A 103 15.16 1.40 6.39
N ALA A 104 14.23 0.50 6.66
CA ALA A 104 12.95 0.41 5.99
C ALA A 104 12.21 1.76 5.94
N VAL A 105 11.73 2.14 4.76
CA VAL A 105 10.76 3.23 4.61
C VAL A 105 9.42 2.76 5.19
N SER A 106 8.82 3.55 6.07
CA SER A 106 7.50 3.26 6.65
C SER A 106 6.73 4.52 6.99
N ALA A 107 5.40 4.46 6.89
CA ALA A 107 4.54 5.59 7.25
C ALA A 107 4.62 5.95 8.74
N SER A 108 4.90 4.98 9.62
CA SER A 108 5.10 5.24 11.06
C SER A 108 6.34 6.10 11.30
N ARG A 109 7.45 5.78 10.65
CA ARG A 109 8.68 6.58 10.74
C ARG A 109 8.49 7.99 10.18
N VAL A 110 7.78 8.12 9.06
CA VAL A 110 7.46 9.45 8.49
C VAL A 110 6.65 10.28 9.47
N ARG A 111 5.63 9.71 10.12
CA ARG A 111 4.83 10.42 11.13
C ARG A 111 5.66 10.81 12.36
N GLU A 112 6.49 9.92 12.87
CA GLU A 112 7.37 10.22 14.01
C GLU A 112 8.32 11.38 13.72
N LEU A 113 8.96 11.40 12.55
CA LEU A 113 9.85 12.50 12.14
C LEU A 113 9.08 13.81 11.91
N LEU A 114 7.83 13.70 11.44
CA LEU A 114 6.94 14.85 11.26
C LEU A 114 6.56 15.46 12.62
N ASP A 115 6.21 14.62 13.60
CA ASP A 115 5.92 15.04 14.99
C ASP A 115 7.13 15.71 15.65
N GLN A 116 8.34 15.27 15.31
CA GLN A 116 9.61 15.84 15.78
C GLN A 116 10.04 17.11 15.03
N GLY A 117 9.37 17.45 13.91
CA GLY A 117 9.78 18.54 13.03
C GLY A 117 11.10 18.30 12.28
N ASP A 118 11.60 17.06 12.22
CA ASP A 118 12.86 16.72 11.55
C ASP A 118 12.67 16.51 10.05
N TRP A 119 12.46 17.62 9.35
CA TRP A 119 12.33 17.65 7.89
C TRP A 119 13.57 17.14 7.15
N LYS A 120 14.75 17.24 7.77
CA LYS A 120 16.00 16.81 7.17
C LYS A 120 16.05 15.28 7.08
N ALA A 121 15.62 14.58 8.13
CA ALA A 121 15.52 13.13 8.13
C ALA A 121 14.27 12.61 7.37
N LEU A 122 13.18 13.38 7.32
CA LEU A 122 11.94 13.00 6.64
C LEU A 122 12.05 13.07 5.12
N THR A 123 12.60 14.15 4.58
CA THR A 123 12.60 14.43 3.12
C THR A 123 13.17 13.27 2.28
N PRO A 124 14.25 12.58 2.67
CA PRO A 124 14.78 11.43 1.93
C PRO A 124 13.84 10.20 1.90
N LEU A 125 12.84 10.11 2.77
CA LEU A 125 11.95 8.95 2.89
C LEU A 125 10.75 9.01 1.94
N VAL A 126 10.49 10.16 1.32
CA VAL A 126 9.28 10.42 0.54
C VAL A 126 9.60 11.17 -0.75
N THR A 127 8.67 11.15 -1.71
CA THR A 127 8.80 11.97 -2.93
C THR A 127 8.74 13.46 -2.60
N GLU A 128 9.29 14.31 -3.48
CA GLU A 128 9.23 15.77 -3.30
C GLU A 128 7.79 16.28 -3.17
N GLU A 129 6.87 15.78 -4.01
CA GLU A 129 5.44 16.10 -3.95
C GLU A 129 4.82 15.73 -2.60
N THR A 130 5.25 14.60 -2.01
CA THR A 130 4.80 14.19 -0.67
C THR A 130 5.36 15.11 0.40
N ALA A 131 6.64 15.47 0.34
CA ALA A 131 7.24 16.41 1.30
C ALA A 131 6.58 17.79 1.22
N ARG A 132 6.24 18.27 0.01
CA ARG A 132 5.52 19.53 -0.20
C ARG A 132 4.13 19.50 0.41
N PHE A 133 3.35 18.46 0.11
CA PHE A 133 2.02 18.26 0.70
C PHE A 133 2.07 18.20 2.23
N LEU A 134 3.03 17.47 2.80
CA LEU A 134 3.17 17.38 4.26
C LEU A 134 3.50 18.74 4.89
N ARG A 135 4.34 19.57 4.25
CA ARG A 135 4.63 20.92 4.76
C ARG A 135 3.38 21.80 4.78
N GLU A 136 2.65 21.85 3.66
CA GLU A 136 1.42 22.63 3.53
C GLU A 136 0.40 22.22 4.63
N GLU A 137 0.11 20.93 4.78
CA GLU A 137 -0.89 20.45 5.76
C GLU A 137 -0.42 20.54 7.22
N TRP A 138 0.87 20.35 7.49
CA TRP A 138 1.41 20.35 8.86
C TRP A 138 1.57 21.77 9.42
N ASP A 139 1.97 22.72 8.57
CA ASP A 139 2.07 24.13 8.95
C ASP A 139 0.68 24.69 9.29
N HIS A 140 -0.38 24.24 8.59
CA HIS A 140 -1.77 24.60 8.89
C HIS A 140 -2.31 24.03 10.21
N ARG A 141 -1.70 22.99 10.78
CA ARG A 141 -2.04 22.46 12.11
C ARG A 141 -1.30 23.14 13.25
N SER A 142 -0.23 23.86 12.93
CA SER A 142 0.65 24.53 13.89
C SER A 142 0.30 26.02 14.08
N ALA A 143 -0.74 26.50 13.38
CA ALA A 143 -1.33 27.84 13.48
C ALA A 143 -2.71 27.79 14.14
#